data_AF-A0A067M8W6-F1
#
_entry.id   AF-A0A067M8W6-F1
#
_cell.length_a   1.000
_cell.length_b   1.000
_cell.length_c   1.000
_cell.angle_alpha   90.00
_cell.angle_beta   90.00
_cell.angle_gamma   90.00
#
_symmetry.space_group_name_H-M   'P 1'
#
loop_
_entity.id
_entity.type
_entity.pdbx_description
1 polymer ?
#
loop_
_entity_poly.entity_id
_entity_poly.type
_entity_poly.pdbx_seq_one_letter_code
_entity_poly.pdbx_strand_id
1 'polypeptide(L)'
;MANLTLYTTSAFIILDTEGNRILAKYYKPKNHPLAEQNSKLFSTLKDQRSFEKGLWEKTKKPISEIVIYESHLAFYRHSLDLIFYIIGPSSENELMLQAAHTAFFDALSMLLRNQVEKRSVLENLDLVLLCLDETIDDGIVVETDSTTIASRVSRPRADTTEIVINEQTIMSAYQAVKEKMQQRINQF
;
A
#
# COMPACT_ATOMS: atom_id res chain seq x y z
N MET A 1 2.82 -29.55 9.18
CA MET A 1 3.92 -29.20 8.25
C MET A 1 4.07 -27.69 8.29
N ALA A 2 5.30 -27.18 8.36
CA ALA A 2 5.52 -25.74 8.29
C ALA A 2 5.11 -25.25 6.90
N ASN A 3 4.28 -24.21 6.83
CA ASN A 3 3.98 -23.57 5.56
C ASN A 3 5.23 -22.77 5.13
N LEU A 4 5.80 -23.12 3.98
CA LEU A 4 7.00 -22.51 3.41
C LEU A 4 6.67 -21.57 2.24
N THR A 5 5.39 -21.25 2.07
CA THR A 5 4.91 -20.45 0.94
C THR A 5 4.99 -18.98 1.27
N LEU A 6 5.36 -18.16 0.29
CA LEU A 6 5.42 -16.70 0.43
C LEU A 6 4.04 -16.04 0.33
N TYR A 7 3.01 -16.79 -0.07
CA TYR A 7 1.65 -16.27 -0.26
C TYR A 7 0.92 -16.20 1.07
N THR A 8 0.79 -14.99 1.58
CA THR A 8 0.29 -14.72 2.94
C THR A 8 -1.05 -14.02 2.92
N THR A 9 -1.33 -13.25 1.86
CA THR A 9 -2.51 -12.40 1.75
C THR A 9 -3.43 -12.88 0.62
N SER A 10 -4.69 -13.15 0.95
CA SER A 10 -5.74 -13.52 0.00
C SER A 10 -6.40 -12.29 -0.62
N ALA A 11 -6.65 -11.24 0.17
CA ALA A 11 -7.31 -10.03 -0.32
C ALA A 11 -6.98 -8.80 0.52
N PHE A 12 -7.09 -7.63 -0.12
CA PHE A 12 -7.05 -6.31 0.49
C PHE A 12 -8.34 -5.56 0.14
N ILE A 13 -9.04 -5.02 1.14
CA ILE A 13 -10.35 -4.39 0.93
C ILE A 13 -10.43 -3.08 1.74
N ILE A 14 -10.97 -2.04 1.13
CA ILE A 14 -11.38 -0.79 1.79
C ILE A 14 -12.89 -0.66 1.63
N LEU A 15 -13.60 -0.63 2.74
CA LEU A 15 -15.03 -0.38 2.79
C LEU A 15 -15.31 0.94 3.48
N ASP A 16 -16.43 1.56 3.12
CA ASP A 16 -17.04 2.62 3.92
C ASP A 16 -17.67 2.03 5.19
N THR A 17 -17.88 2.87 6.20
CA THR A 17 -18.73 2.59 7.36
C THR A 17 -20.14 2.09 7.01
N GLU A 18 -20.66 2.41 5.82
CA GLU A 18 -21.94 1.91 5.30
C GLU A 18 -21.85 0.52 4.64
N GLY A 19 -20.65 -0.06 4.50
CA GLY A 19 -20.42 -1.34 3.83
C GLY A 19 -20.28 -1.23 2.30
N ASN A 20 -20.19 -0.01 1.78
CA ASN A 20 -19.93 0.24 0.36
C ASN A 20 -18.45 0.00 0.03
N ARG A 21 -18.17 -0.73 -1.06
CA ARG A 21 -16.82 -0.99 -1.54
C ARG A 21 -16.20 0.26 -2.14
N ILE A 22 -14.99 0.62 -1.68
CA ILE A 22 -14.17 1.68 -2.27
C ILE A 22 -13.04 1.05 -3.09
N LEU A 23 -12.32 0.11 -2.47
CA LEU A 23 -11.24 -0.65 -3.11
C LEU A 23 -11.38 -2.12 -2.71
N ALA A 24 -11.21 -3.03 -3.65
CA ALA A 24 -11.04 -4.45 -3.33
C ALA A 24 -10.09 -5.10 -4.34
N LYS A 25 -8.98 -5.65 -3.83
CA LYS A 25 -7.99 -6.40 -4.59
C LYS A 25 -7.94 -7.82 -4.04
N TYR A 26 -8.34 -8.78 -4.85
CA TYR A 26 -8.31 -10.20 -4.51
C TYR A 26 -7.14 -10.86 -5.24
N TYR A 27 -6.19 -11.40 -4.49
CA TYR A 27 -4.97 -11.99 -5.04
C TYR A 27 -5.22 -13.43 -5.46
N LYS A 28 -4.80 -13.76 -6.69
CA LYS A 28 -4.97 -15.09 -7.30
C LYS A 28 -3.62 -15.58 -7.82
N PRO A 29 -2.80 -16.21 -6.97
CA PRO A 29 -1.50 -16.68 -7.40
C PRO A 29 -1.66 -17.78 -8.44
N LYS A 30 -1.19 -17.58 -9.68
CA LYS A 30 -1.42 -18.51 -10.80
C LYS A 30 -0.69 -19.85 -10.65
N ASN A 31 0.38 -19.89 -9.85
CA ASN A 31 1.34 -21.00 -9.82
C ASN A 31 1.37 -21.76 -8.49
N HIS A 32 0.33 -21.66 -7.65
CA HIS A 32 0.37 -22.20 -6.28
C HIS A 32 -0.86 -23.08 -5.95
N PRO A 33 -0.72 -24.22 -5.24
CA PRO A 33 -1.85 -25.09 -4.88
C PRO A 33 -2.91 -24.43 -3.96
N LEU A 34 -2.57 -23.36 -3.21
CA LEU A 34 -3.58 -22.56 -2.48
C LEU A 34 -4.49 -21.74 -3.41
N ALA A 35 -4.13 -21.60 -4.69
CA ALA A 35 -4.94 -20.92 -5.69
C ALA A 35 -6.27 -21.63 -5.93
N GLU A 36 -6.35 -22.95 -5.78
CA GLU A 36 -7.61 -23.69 -5.96
C GLU A 36 -8.62 -23.44 -4.84
N GLN A 37 -8.15 -23.17 -3.61
CA GLN A 37 -9.00 -22.86 -2.46
C GLN A 37 -9.49 -21.40 -2.51
N ASN A 38 -8.58 -20.44 -2.76
CA ASN A 38 -8.93 -19.02 -2.88
C ASN A 38 -9.67 -18.69 -4.20
N SER A 39 -9.44 -19.43 -5.28
CA SER A 39 -10.11 -19.17 -6.57
C SER A 39 -11.60 -19.47 -6.54
N LYS A 40 -12.07 -20.41 -5.71
CA LYS A 40 -13.49 -20.73 -5.60
C LYS A 40 -14.29 -19.75 -4.74
N LEU A 41 -13.71 -19.22 -3.66
CA LEU A 41 -14.44 -18.26 -2.79
C LEU A 41 -14.61 -16.88 -3.45
N PHE A 42 -13.69 -16.48 -4.32
CA PHE A 42 -13.66 -15.14 -4.92
C PHE A 42 -13.72 -15.17 -6.46
N SER A 43 -14.31 -16.21 -7.06
CA SER A 43 -14.47 -16.34 -8.51
C SER A 43 -15.45 -15.31 -9.07
N THR A 44 -16.54 -15.05 -8.36
CA THR A 44 -17.65 -14.23 -8.86
C THR A 44 -17.76 -12.92 -8.08
N LEU A 45 -18.13 -11.83 -8.76
CA LEU A 45 -18.43 -10.55 -8.11
C LEU A 45 -19.54 -10.67 -7.06
N LYS A 46 -20.49 -11.59 -7.28
CA LYS A 46 -21.56 -11.88 -6.32
C LYS A 46 -20.99 -12.42 -5.00
N ASP A 47 -20.09 -13.40 -5.08
CA ASP A 47 -19.50 -14.05 -3.91
C ASP A 47 -18.61 -13.07 -3.14
N GLN A 48 -17.83 -12.24 -3.83
CA GLN A 48 -17.04 -11.17 -3.22
C GLN A 48 -17.92 -10.17 -2.45
N ARG A 49 -19.05 -9.72 -3.04
CA ARG A 49 -19.97 -8.79 -2.36
C ARG A 49 -20.66 -9.42 -1.16
N SER A 50 -21.04 -10.70 -1.26
CA SER A 50 -21.60 -11.46 -0.15
C SER A 50 -20.60 -11.58 1.00
N PHE A 51 -19.34 -11.88 0.69
CA PHE A 51 -18.26 -11.95 1.67
C PHE A 51 -18.00 -10.60 2.33
N GLU A 52 -17.89 -9.52 1.56
CA GLU A 52 -17.68 -8.15 2.08
C GLU A 52 -18.81 -7.70 3.01
N LYS A 53 -20.05 -8.02 2.64
CA LYS A 53 -21.21 -7.70 3.49
C LYS A 53 -21.16 -8.48 4.81
N GLY A 54 -20.87 -9.77 4.76
CA GLY A 54 -20.73 -10.61 5.96
C GLY A 54 -19.56 -10.17 6.87
N LEU A 55 -18.44 -9.77 6.26
CA LEU A 55 -17.30 -9.23 6.98
C LEU A 55 -17.65 -7.91 7.68
N TRP A 56 -18.26 -6.97 6.95
CA TRP A 56 -18.69 -5.68 7.50
C TRP A 56 -19.71 -5.83 8.64
N GLU A 57 -20.66 -6.77 8.55
CA GLU A 57 -21.61 -7.02 9.63
C GLU A 57 -20.92 -7.45 10.93
N LYS A 58 -19.83 -8.24 10.83
CA LYS A 58 -19.02 -8.67 11.97
C LYS A 58 -18.10 -7.57 12.52
N THR A 59 -17.62 -6.68 11.67
CA THR A 59 -16.67 -5.61 12.04
C THR A 59 -17.33 -4.24 12.21
N LYS A 60 -18.67 -4.17 12.17
CA LYS A 60 -19.42 -2.92 12.38
C LYS A 60 -19.09 -2.22 13.70
N LYS A 61 -18.72 -2.98 14.73
CA LYS A 61 -18.27 -2.45 16.02
C LYS A 61 -16.76 -2.71 16.17
N PRO A 62 -15.96 -1.68 16.50
CA PRO A 62 -14.53 -1.84 16.74
C PRO A 62 -14.31 -2.51 18.11
N ILE A 63 -14.55 -3.82 18.20
CA ILE A 63 -14.35 -4.61 19.41
C ILE A 63 -12.92 -5.15 19.47
N SER A 64 -12.35 -5.50 18.31
CA SER A 64 -11.00 -6.03 18.14
C SER A 64 -10.35 -5.47 16.87
N GLU A 65 -9.08 -5.78 16.63
CA GLU A 65 -8.36 -5.47 15.38
C GLU A 65 -8.27 -6.68 14.44
N ILE A 66 -8.68 -7.86 14.93
CA ILE A 66 -8.63 -9.14 14.24
C ILE A 66 -9.97 -9.87 14.37
N VAL A 67 -10.43 -10.49 13.30
CA VAL A 67 -11.62 -11.35 13.28
C VAL A 67 -11.39 -12.55 12.37
N ILE A 68 -11.97 -13.70 12.74
CA ILE A 68 -12.02 -14.88 11.87
C ILE A 68 -13.40 -14.94 11.21
N TYR A 69 -13.41 -14.98 9.87
CA TYR A 69 -14.61 -15.10 9.07
C TYR A 69 -14.42 -16.14 7.95
N GLU A 70 -15.32 -17.13 7.86
CA GLU A 70 -15.26 -18.21 6.85
C GLU A 70 -13.88 -18.87 6.71
N SER A 71 -13.23 -19.18 7.83
CA SER A 71 -11.87 -19.76 7.88
C SER A 71 -10.74 -18.87 7.33
N HIS A 72 -11.01 -17.57 7.19
CA HIS A 72 -10.03 -16.55 6.86
C HIS A 72 -9.78 -15.64 8.08
N LEU A 73 -8.52 -15.26 8.26
CA LEU A 73 -8.13 -14.23 9.21
C LEU A 73 -8.29 -12.87 8.53
N ALA A 74 -9.04 -11.97 9.14
CA ALA A 74 -9.21 -10.61 8.66
C ALA A 74 -8.73 -9.63 9.73
N PHE A 75 -7.66 -8.93 9.41
CA PHE A 75 -7.19 -7.77 10.17
C PHE A 75 -7.91 -6.54 9.67
N TYR A 76 -8.41 -5.73 10.59
CA TYR A 76 -9.16 -4.54 10.25
C TYR A 76 -8.83 -3.35 11.15
N ARG A 77 -8.88 -2.16 10.55
CA ARG A 77 -8.69 -0.90 11.27
C ARG A 77 -9.70 0.12 10.78
N HIS A 78 -10.38 0.72 11.74
CA HIS A 78 -11.31 1.81 11.49
C HIS A 78 -10.54 3.13 11.37
N SER A 79 -10.87 3.87 10.32
CA SER A 79 -10.66 5.31 10.22
C SER A 79 -12.04 5.99 10.20
N LEU A 80 -12.07 7.32 10.34
CA LEU A 80 -13.28 8.14 10.49
C LEU A 80 -14.53 7.60 9.77
N ASP A 81 -14.43 7.43 8.46
CA ASP A 81 -15.49 6.97 7.55
C ASP A 81 -15.05 5.76 6.69
N LEU A 82 -13.94 5.12 7.03
CA LEU A 82 -13.34 4.02 6.28
C LEU A 82 -12.97 2.85 7.18
N ILE A 83 -12.98 1.65 6.61
CA ILE A 83 -12.48 0.44 7.26
C ILE A 83 -11.54 -0.27 6.30
N PHE A 84 -10.31 -0.46 6.73
CA PHE A 84 -9.24 -1.11 5.97
C PHE A 84 -9.12 -2.56 6.40
N TYR A 85 -9.12 -3.49 5.45
CA TYR A 85 -9.03 -4.92 5.70
C TYR A 85 -7.86 -5.56 4.96
N ILE A 86 -7.12 -6.40 5.67
CA ILE A 86 -6.21 -7.39 5.10
C ILE A 86 -6.69 -8.78 5.49
N ILE A 87 -6.87 -9.62 4.47
CA ILE A 87 -7.42 -10.96 4.63
C ILE A 87 -6.35 -11.97 4.24
N GLY A 88 -6.13 -12.95 5.12
CA GLY A 88 -5.27 -14.09 4.87
C GLY A 88 -5.95 -15.42 5.21
N PRO A 89 -5.35 -16.55 4.81
CA PRO A 89 -5.76 -17.88 5.26
C PRO A 89 -5.62 -17.99 6.79
N SER A 90 -6.47 -18.80 7.44
CA SER A 90 -6.38 -19.05 8.89
C SER A 90 -5.11 -19.76 9.35
N SER A 91 -4.34 -20.35 8.44
CA SER A 91 -3.08 -21.03 8.73
C SER A 91 -1.85 -20.11 8.69
N GLU A 92 -2.01 -18.85 8.27
CA GLU A 92 -0.90 -17.92 8.10
C GLU A 92 -0.46 -17.24 9.39
N ASN A 93 0.75 -16.66 9.35
CA ASN A 93 1.27 -15.90 10.47
C ASN A 93 0.52 -14.56 10.64
N GLU A 94 -0.27 -14.50 11.70
CA GLU A 94 -1.03 -13.33 12.14
C GLU A 94 -0.17 -12.07 12.31
N LEU A 95 1.03 -12.20 12.90
CA LEU A 95 1.92 -11.05 13.15
C LEU A 95 2.42 -10.40 11.86
N MET A 96 2.65 -11.21 10.83
CA MET A 96 3.10 -10.70 9.53
C MET A 96 1.98 -9.94 8.81
N LEU A 97 0.74 -10.45 8.86
CA LEU A 97 -0.43 -9.74 8.31
C LEU A 97 -0.73 -8.45 9.07
N GLN A 98 -0.62 -8.48 10.40
CA GLN A 98 -0.75 -7.27 11.23
C GLN A 98 0.32 -6.24 10.90
N ALA A 99 1.58 -6.67 10.73
CA ALA A 99 2.68 -5.78 10.36
C ALA A 99 2.45 -5.14 8.99
N ALA A 100 2.04 -5.92 7.98
CA ALA A 100 1.72 -5.40 6.65
C ALA A 100 0.54 -4.40 6.68
N HIS A 101 -0.49 -4.70 7.47
CA HIS A 101 -1.67 -3.84 7.60
C HIS A 101 -1.38 -2.52 8.30
N THR A 102 -0.58 -2.58 9.37
CA THR A 102 -0.11 -1.40 10.08
C THR A 102 0.80 -0.56 9.19
N ALA A 103 1.75 -1.20 8.51
CA ALA A 103 2.67 -0.53 7.60
C ALA A 103 1.95 0.22 6.48
N PHE A 104 0.96 -0.43 5.84
CA PHE A 104 0.13 0.20 4.82
C PHE A 104 -0.63 1.41 5.38
N PHE A 105 -1.29 1.26 6.53
CA PHE A 105 -2.10 2.34 7.10
C PHE A 105 -1.24 3.54 7.51
N ASP A 106 -0.08 3.29 8.11
CA ASP A 106 0.85 4.33 8.52
C ASP A 106 1.49 5.01 7.30
N ALA A 107 1.87 4.25 6.26
CA ALA A 107 2.37 4.81 5.01
C ALA A 107 1.31 5.69 4.32
N LEU A 108 0.06 5.23 4.27
CA LEU A 108 -1.04 6.00 3.73
C LEU A 108 -1.30 7.28 4.55
N SER A 109 -1.22 7.18 5.87
CA SER A 109 -1.33 8.34 6.76
C SER A 109 -0.22 9.37 6.48
N MET A 110 1.01 8.93 6.24
CA MET A 110 2.12 9.81 5.86
C MET A 110 1.87 10.49 4.50
N LEU A 111 1.44 9.73 3.49
CA LEU A 111 1.17 10.25 2.15
C LEU A 111 0.00 11.23 2.11
N LEU A 112 -1.06 10.97 2.89
CA LEU A 112 -2.27 11.80 2.98
C LEU A 112 -2.21 12.84 4.11
N ARG A 113 -1.03 13.09 4.72
CA ARG A 113 -0.83 14.08 5.79
C ARG A 113 -1.81 13.91 6.97
N ASN A 114 -2.02 12.66 7.39
CA ASN A 114 -2.94 12.20 8.43
C ASN A 114 -4.43 12.43 8.15
N GLN A 115 -4.82 12.76 6.91
CA GLN A 115 -6.22 12.87 6.49
C GLN A 115 -6.67 11.59 5.79
N VAL A 116 -6.79 10.50 6.56
CA VAL A 116 -7.26 9.20 6.06
C VAL A 116 -8.79 9.14 6.16
N GLU A 117 -9.46 9.95 5.35
CA GLU A 117 -10.92 9.96 5.20
C GLU A 117 -11.35 9.60 3.78
N LYS A 118 -12.60 9.21 3.58
CA LYS A 118 -13.15 8.75 2.29
C LYS A 118 -12.87 9.74 1.17
N ARG A 119 -13.05 11.02 1.42
CA ARG A 119 -12.78 12.08 0.43
C ARG A 119 -11.32 12.08 -0.03
N SER A 120 -10.39 12.15 0.92
CA SER A 120 -8.95 12.20 0.65
C SER A 120 -8.44 10.94 -0.06
N VAL A 121 -8.93 9.76 0.35
CA VAL A 121 -8.61 8.47 -0.29
C VAL A 121 -9.15 8.38 -1.71
N LEU A 122 -10.35 8.91 -1.98
CA LEU A 122 -10.93 8.93 -3.34
C LEU A 122 -10.24 9.95 -4.25
N GLU A 123 -9.86 11.12 -3.72
CA GLU A 123 -9.12 12.15 -4.48
C GLU A 123 -7.71 11.68 -4.86
N ASN A 124 -7.08 10.84 -4.02
CA ASN A 124 -5.72 10.33 -4.21
C ASN A 124 -5.67 8.80 -4.35
N LEU A 125 -6.60 8.22 -5.12
CA LEU A 125 -6.73 6.77 -5.28
C LEU A 125 -5.50 6.13 -5.95
N ASP A 126 -4.85 6.88 -6.83
CA ASP A 126 -3.59 6.50 -7.48
C ASP A 126 -2.46 6.29 -6.47
N LEU A 127 -2.28 7.21 -5.52
CA LEU A 127 -1.31 7.06 -4.43
C LEU A 127 -1.64 5.86 -3.53
N VAL A 128 -2.93 5.63 -3.25
CA VAL A 128 -3.39 4.49 -2.45
C VAL A 128 -3.04 3.16 -3.16
N LEU A 129 -3.26 3.09 -4.47
CA LEU A 129 -2.92 1.91 -5.29
C LEU A 129 -1.40 1.67 -5.33
N LEU A 130 -0.60 2.71 -5.52
CA LEU A 130 0.87 2.59 -5.50
C LEU A 130 1.38 2.15 -4.13
N CYS A 131 0.81 2.70 -3.04
CA CYS A 131 1.12 2.27 -1.68
C CYS A 131 0.78 0.78 -1.46
N LEU A 132 -0.35 0.33 -2.01
CA LEU A 132 -0.75 -1.07 -1.93
C LEU A 132 0.23 -1.98 -2.69
N ASP A 133 0.64 -1.59 -3.90
CA ASP A 133 1.56 -2.37 -4.72
C ASP A 133 2.97 -2.46 -4.11
N GLU A 134 3.45 -1.40 -3.43
CA GLU A 134 4.72 -1.46 -2.68
C GLU A 134 4.62 -2.30 -1.39
N THR A 135 3.43 -2.48 -0.84
CA THR A 135 3.23 -3.28 0.38
C THR A 135 3.01 -4.76 0.06
N ILE A 136 2.13 -5.06 -0.90
CA ILE A 136 1.69 -6.42 -1.24
C ILE A 136 1.72 -6.61 -2.76
N ASP A 137 2.55 -7.55 -3.21
CA ASP A 137 2.64 -7.96 -4.60
C ASP A 137 2.04 -9.36 -4.78
N ASP A 138 0.92 -9.44 -5.53
CA ASP A 138 0.20 -10.68 -5.85
C ASP A 138 -0.04 -11.66 -4.66
N GLY A 139 -0.24 -11.10 -3.46
CA GLY A 139 -0.50 -11.84 -2.22
C GLY A 139 0.74 -12.15 -1.38
N ILE A 140 1.91 -11.65 -1.78
CA ILE A 140 3.17 -11.70 -1.04
C ILE A 140 3.39 -10.34 -0.39
N VAL A 141 3.66 -10.32 0.91
CA VAL A 141 4.08 -9.10 1.62
C VAL A 141 5.51 -8.79 1.23
N VAL A 142 5.74 -7.62 0.63
CA VAL A 142 7.06 -7.20 0.11
C VAL A 142 7.77 -6.31 1.12
N GLU A 143 7.06 -5.35 1.70
CA GLU A 143 7.59 -4.40 2.68
C GLU A 143 6.67 -4.26 3.87
N THR A 144 7.27 -4.12 5.06
CA THR A 144 6.56 -3.89 6.33
C THR A 144 6.99 -2.61 7.02
N ASP A 145 7.85 -1.79 6.39
CA ASP A 145 8.24 -0.48 6.91
C ASP A 145 7.49 0.63 6.18
N SER A 146 6.66 1.36 6.94
CA SER A 146 5.81 2.43 6.42
C SER A 146 6.60 3.60 5.83
N THR A 147 7.77 3.91 6.40
CA THR A 147 8.60 5.01 5.93
C THR A 147 9.25 4.71 4.58
N THR A 148 9.74 3.47 4.42
CA THR A 148 10.27 2.97 3.15
C THR A 148 9.20 2.96 2.07
N ILE A 149 8.01 2.42 2.35
CA ILE A 149 6.87 2.40 1.42
C ILE A 149 6.51 3.82 0.97
N ALA A 150 6.25 4.73 1.92
CA ALA A 150 5.91 6.12 1.60
C ALA A 150 7.00 6.82 0.80
N SER A 151 8.28 6.54 1.08
CA SER A 151 9.40 7.11 0.33
C SER A 151 9.49 6.61 -1.11
N ARG A 152 9.12 5.35 -1.39
CA ARG A 152 9.13 4.78 -2.74
C ARG A 152 7.96 5.31 -3.57
N VAL A 153 6.78 5.41 -2.97
CA VAL A 153 5.57 5.97 -3.60
C VAL A 153 5.72 7.48 -3.87
N SER A 154 6.34 8.22 -2.95
CA SER A 154 6.53 9.68 -3.05
C SER A 154 7.63 10.08 -4.05
N ARG A 155 8.58 9.19 -4.34
CA ARG A 155 9.61 9.47 -5.36
C ARG A 155 8.92 9.57 -6.71
N PRO A 156 8.91 10.76 -7.35
CA PRO A 156 8.59 10.82 -8.76
C PRO A 156 9.56 9.89 -9.46
N ARG A 157 9.09 9.11 -10.45
CA ARG A 157 10.01 8.43 -11.38
C ARG A 157 11.09 9.44 -11.75
N ALA A 158 12.34 9.09 -11.48
CA ALA A 158 13.47 9.87 -11.94
C ALA A 158 13.46 9.80 -13.47
N ASP A 159 12.75 10.74 -14.11
CA ASP A 159 13.01 11.29 -15.44
C ASP A 159 11.85 12.20 -15.87
N THR A 160 12.01 13.49 -15.60
CA THR A 160 12.25 14.53 -16.61
C THR A 160 12.50 15.85 -15.89
N THR A 161 13.78 16.20 -15.75
CA THR A 161 14.29 17.57 -15.87
C THR A 161 13.36 18.72 -15.47
N GLU A 162 13.16 18.92 -14.18
CA GLU A 162 13.12 20.28 -13.65
C GLU A 162 14.24 20.41 -12.63
N ILE A 163 15.47 20.42 -13.14
CA ILE A 163 16.50 21.20 -12.47
C ILE A 163 15.92 22.60 -12.42
N VAL A 164 15.48 23.03 -11.23
CA VAL A 164 15.18 24.43 -10.99
C VAL A 164 16.51 25.16 -11.16
N ILE A 165 16.77 25.64 -12.37
CA ILE A 165 17.92 26.48 -12.68
C ILE A 165 17.63 27.81 -12.02
N ASN A 166 17.90 27.87 -10.71
CA ASN A 166 17.89 29.11 -9.97
C ASN A 166 19.05 29.97 -10.51
N GLU A 167 18.83 31.26 -10.73
CA GLU A 167 19.83 32.18 -11.30
C GLU A 167 21.15 32.18 -10.50
N GLN A 168 21.07 31.86 -9.20
CA GLN A 168 22.21 31.64 -8.32
C GLN A 168 23.11 30.47 -8.79
N THR A 169 22.54 29.38 -9.30
CA THR A 169 23.30 28.22 -9.79
C THR A 169 24.07 28.55 -11.08
N ILE A 170 23.46 29.33 -11.98
CA ILE A 170 24.14 29.81 -13.20
C ILE A 170 25.29 30.76 -12.83
N MET A 171 25.05 31.68 -11.88
CA MET A 171 26.06 32.60 -11.38
C MET A 171 27.25 31.87 -10.74
N SER A 172 27.00 30.86 -9.91
CA SER A 172 28.06 30.03 -9.32
C SER A 172 28.81 29.20 -10.38
N ALA A 173 28.12 28.68 -11.38
CA ALA A 173 28.77 27.96 -12.49
C ALA A 173 29.64 28.90 -13.34
N TYR A 174 29.17 30.12 -13.63
CA TYR A 174 29.92 31.13 -14.37
C TYR A 174 31.16 31.60 -13.59
N GLN A 175 31.04 31.79 -12.27
CA GLN A 175 32.18 32.10 -11.40
C GLN A 175 33.21 30.96 -11.39
N ALA A 176 32.77 29.71 -11.26
CA ALA A 176 33.67 28.56 -11.27
C ALA A 176 34.39 28.36 -12.62
N VAL A 177 33.69 28.62 -13.74
CA VAL A 177 34.29 28.59 -15.08
C VAL A 177 35.29 29.74 -15.27
N LYS A 178 34.93 30.97 -14.86
CA LYS A 178 35.82 32.12 -14.90
C LYS A 178 37.07 31.90 -14.05
N GLU A 179 36.93 31.35 -12.86
CA GLU A 179 38.04 31.07 -11.95
C GLU A 179 38.97 29.99 -12.52
N LYS A 180 38.42 28.91 -13.11
CA LYS A 180 39.23 27.91 -13.82
C LYS A 180 39.94 28.46 -15.06
N MET A 181 39.31 29.38 -15.79
CA MET A 181 39.93 30.01 -16.96
C MET A 181 41.06 30.98 -16.55
N GLN A 182 40.87 31.73 -15.47
CA GLN A 182 41.90 32.60 -14.88
C GLN A 182 43.11 31.79 -14.39
N GLN A 183 42.88 30.66 -13.72
CA GLN A 183 43.94 29.76 -13.27
C GLN A 183 44.74 29.16 -14.43
N ARG A 184 44.09 28.84 -15.56
CA ARG A 184 44.75 28.35 -16.78
C ARG A 184 45.58 29.43 -17.48
N ILE A 185 45.14 30.68 -17.46
CA ILE A 185 45.85 31.80 -18.08
C ILE A 185 47.09 32.21 -17.27
N ASN A 186 47.04 32.12 -15.93
CA ASN A 186 48.20 32.40 -15.07
C ASN A 186 49.24 31.27 -15.00
N GLN A 187 49.00 30.14 -15.69
CA GLN A 187 49.96 29.02 -15.81
C GLN A 187 50.72 29.00 -17.16
N PHE A 188 50.48 29.99 -18.03
CA PHE A 188 51.30 30.30 -19.20
C PHE A 188 52.07 31.60 -18.97
#